data_AF-A0A7J4IZP9-F1
#
_entry.id   AF-A0A7J4IZP9-F1
#
_cell.length_a   1.000
_cell.length_b   1.000
_cell.length_c   1.000
_cell.angle_alpha   90.00
_cell.angle_beta   90.00
_cell.angle_gamma   90.00
#
_symmetry.space_group_name_H-M   'P 1'
#
loop_
_entity.id
_entity.type
_entity.pdbx_description
1 polymer ?
#
loop_
_entity_poly.entity_id
_entity_poly.type
_entity_poly.pdbx_seq_one_letter_code
_entity_poly.pdbx_strand_id
1 'polypeptide(L)' 'MDSRKKSVAKTISWRIIATLLTVPAVFALTRDVNISLGAGALDFALKSATFYVHERAWSKVDMDK' A
#
# COMPACT_ATOMS: atom_id res chain seq x y z
N MET A 1 17.97 4.79 19.78
CA MET A 1 17.58 3.54 19.08
C MET A 1 16.14 3.70 18.57
N ASP A 2 15.85 4.73 17.76
CA ASP A 2 14.47 5.27 17.65
C ASP A 2 13.94 5.53 16.23
N SER A 3 14.66 5.12 15.18
CA SER A 3 14.18 5.32 13.80
C SER A 3 13.26 4.21 13.29
N ARG A 4 13.45 2.94 13.69
CA ARG A 4 12.65 1.82 13.13
C ARG A 4 11.20 1.82 13.62
N LYS A 5 10.97 2.08 14.90
CA LYS A 5 9.61 2.09 15.49
C LYS A 5 8.74 3.23 14.92
N LYS A 6 9.31 4.42 14.73
CA LYS A 6 8.62 5.56 14.07
C LYS A 6 8.28 5.26 12.61
N SER A 7 9.16 4.57 11.88
CA SER A 7 8.92 4.22 10.47
C SER A 7 7.79 3.19 10.31
N VAL A 8 7.74 2.18 11.20
CA VAL A 8 6.65 1.19 11.21
C VAL A 8 5.32 1.84 11.57
N ALA A 9 5.28 2.68 12.61
CA ALA A 9 4.07 3.41 12.98
C ALA A 9 3.57 4.30 11.83
N LYS A 10 4.46 5.06 11.18
CA LYS A 10 4.13 5.90 10.02
C LYS A 10 3.57 5.09 8.85
N THR A 11 4.14 3.91 8.59
CA THR A 11 3.67 3.02 7.51
C THR A 11 2.29 2.47 7.81
N ILE A 12 2.01 2.10 9.06
CA ILE A 12 0.69 1.62 9.49
C ILE A 12 -0.35 2.75 9.40
N SER A 13 -0.04 3.94 9.92
CA SER A 13 -0.92 5.11 9.80
C SER A 13 -1.24 5.44 8.34
N TRP A 14 -0.24 5.41 7.46
CA TRP A 14 -0.44 5.66 6.04
C TRP A 14 -1.32 4.58 5.39
N ARG A 15 -1.15 3.31 5.76
CA ARG A 15 -1.99 2.20 5.26
C ARG A 15 -3.44 2.35 5.70
N ILE A 16 -3.70 2.74 6.95
CA ILE A 16 -5.07 2.95 7.44
C ILE A 16 -5.76 4.09 6.67
N ILE A 17 -5.06 5.21 6.48
CA ILE A 17 -5.59 6.36 5.72
C ILE A 17 -5.85 5.97 4.26
N ALA A 18 -4.94 5.25 3.63
CA ALA A 18 -5.11 4.79 2.25
C ALA A 18 -6.35 3.91 2.08
N THR A 19 -6.54 2.90 2.95
CA THR A 19 -7.72 2.03 2.88
C THR A 19 -9.01 2.81 3.14
N LEU A 20 -8.99 3.73 4.12
CA LEU A 20 -10.11 4.61 4.44
C LEU A 20 -10.43 5.62 3.34
N LEU A 21 -9.54 5.86 2.38
CA LEU A 21 -9.77 6.77 1.27
C LEU A 21 -10.24 5.99 0.03
N THR A 22 -9.60 4.86 -0.28
CA THR A 22 -9.91 4.04 -1.46
C THR A 22 -11.29 3.40 -1.38
N VAL A 23 -11.66 2.79 -0.24
CA VAL A 23 -12.95 2.09 -0.10
C VAL A 23 -14.14 3.05 -0.29
N PRO A 24 -14.25 4.19 0.42
CA PRO A 24 -15.35 5.11 0.21
C PRO A 24 -15.26 5.89 -1.12
N ALA A 25 -14.06 6.13 -1.68
CA ALA A 25 -13.96 6.74 -3.01
C ALA A 25 -14.54 5.82 -4.10
N VAL A 26 -14.20 4.54 -4.07
CA VAL A 26 -14.73 3.55 -5.03
C VAL A 26 -16.23 3.31 -4.77
N PHE A 27 -16.65 3.32 -3.52
CA PHE A 27 -18.06 3.24 -3.16
C PHE A 27 -18.86 4.45 -3.63
N ALA A 28 -18.33 5.67 -3.51
CA ALA A 28 -18.98 6.87 -3.99
C ALA A 28 -19.18 6.84 -5.52
N LEU A 29 -18.24 6.27 -6.26
CA LEU A 29 -18.29 6.14 -7.71
C LEU A 29 -19.21 5.01 -8.19
N THR A 30 -19.17 3.86 -7.52
CA THR A 30 -19.83 2.64 -8.00
C THR A 30 -21.16 2.36 -7.31
N ARG A 31 -21.33 2.86 -6.07
CA ARG A 31 -22.41 2.52 -5.13
C ARG A 31 -22.59 1.02 -4.85
N ASP A 32 -21.59 0.22 -5.19
CA ASP A 32 -21.57 -1.24 -4.98
C ASP A 32 -20.48 -1.60 -3.97
N VAL A 33 -20.88 -2.31 -2.92
CA VAL A 33 -19.99 -2.75 -1.83
C VAL A 33 -19.03 -3.84 -2.31
N ASN A 34 -19.44 -4.72 -3.23
CA ASN A 34 -18.57 -5.79 -3.73
C ASN A 34 -17.39 -5.22 -4.52
N ILE A 35 -17.65 -4.24 -5.38
CA ILE A 35 -16.60 -3.58 -6.17
C ILE A 35 -15.69 -2.74 -5.26
N SER A 36 -16.26 -2.08 -4.25
CA SER A 36 -15.48 -1.26 -3.30
C SER A 36 -14.52 -2.10 -2.46
N LEU A 37 -14.96 -3.26 -1.98
CA LEU A 37 -14.11 -4.22 -1.27
C LEU A 37 -13.04 -4.82 -2.20
N GLY A 38 -13.42 -5.19 -3.42
CA GLY A 38 -12.49 -5.69 -4.44
C GLY A 38 -11.39 -4.68 -4.75
N ALA A 39 -11.75 -3.41 -4.95
CA ALA A 39 -10.80 -2.34 -5.23
C ALA A 39 -9.88 -2.04 -4.03
N GLY A 40 -10.40 -2.08 -2.80
CA GLY A 40 -9.58 -1.95 -1.59
C GLY A 40 -8.54 -3.09 -1.46
N ALA A 41 -8.95 -4.33 -1.73
CA ALA A 41 -8.04 -5.47 -1.76
C ALA A 41 -7.00 -5.35 -2.88
N LEU A 42 -7.42 -4.86 -4.05
CA LEU A 42 -6.55 -4.66 -5.20
C LEU A 42 -5.52 -3.54 -4.96
N ASP A 43 -5.90 -2.42 -4.33
CA ASP A 43 -4.95 -1.35 -3.96
C ASP A 43 -3.90 -1.85 -2.97
N PHE A 44 -4.32 -2.66 -1.98
CA PHE A 44 -3.42 -3.28 -1.03
C PHE A 44 -2.43 -4.25 -1.71
N ALA A 45 -2.93 -5.09 -2.63
CA ALA A 45 -2.11 -5.99 -3.43
C ALA A 45 -1.13 -5.22 -4.32
N LEU A 46 -1.60 -4.17 -5.01
CA LEU A 46 -0.76 -3.33 -5.88
C LEU A 46 0.37 -2.66 -5.10
N LYS A 47 0.08 -2.07 -3.94
CA LYS A 47 1.11 -1.46 -3.09
C LYS A 47 2.13 -2.48 -2.60
N SER A 48 1.66 -3.67 -2.22
CA SER A 48 2.55 -4.74 -1.76
C SER A 48 3.43 -5.25 -2.91
N ALA A 49 2.85 -5.46 -4.09
CA ALA A 49 3.58 -5.83 -5.30
C ALA A 49 4.58 -4.74 -5.72
N THR A 50 4.18 -3.46 -5.68
CA THR A 50 5.06 -2.33 -6.00
C THR A 50 6.23 -2.24 -5.04
N PHE A 51 6.00 -2.44 -3.73
CA PHE A 51 7.06 -2.50 -2.75
C PHE A 51 8.02 -3.67 -3.01
N TYR A 52 7.49 -4.85 -3.31
CA TYR A 52 8.29 -6.03 -3.66
C TYR A 52 9.12 -5.81 -4.93
N VAL A 53 8.51 -5.24 -5.98
CA VAL A 53 9.20 -4.90 -7.22
C VAL A 53 10.25 -3.81 -6.99
N HIS A 54 9.94 -2.80 -6.18
CA HIS A 54 10.90 -1.76 -5.80
C HIS A 54 12.10 -2.36 -5.07
N GLU A 55 11.88 -3.19 -4.05
CA GLU A 55 12.95 -3.88 -3.33
C GLU A 55 13.76 -4.80 -4.26
N ARG A 56 13.10 -5.53 -5.17
CA ARG A 56 13.75 -6.41 -6.14
C ARG A 56 14.53 -5.65 -7.22
N ALA A 57 14.02 -4.50 -7.65
CA ALA A 57 14.70 -3.61 -8.60
C ALA A 57 15.94 -2.98 -7.96
N TRP A 58 15.84 -2.50 -6.72
CA TRP A 58 16.98 -2.02 -5.95
C TRP A 58 18.00 -3.14 -5.68
N SER A 59 17.57 -4.34 -5.31
CA SER A 59 18.45 -5.49 -5.13
C SER A 59 19.16 -5.93 -6.43
N LYS A 60 18.60 -5.64 -7.60
CA LYS A 60 19.28 -5.85 -8.89
C LYS A 60 20.25 -4.72 -9.24
N VAL A 61 20.04 -3.52 -8.69
CA VAL A 61 20.89 -2.35 -8.89
C VAL A 61 22.06 -2.32 -7.89
N ASP A 62 21.92 -2.91 -6.71
CA ASP A 62 22.99 -3.14 -5.71
C ASP A 62 23.87 -4.37 -6.03
N MET A 63 24.17 -4.60 -7.31
CA MET A 63 25.20 -5.55 -7.78
C MET A 63 26.39 -4.81 -8.41
N ASP A 64 26.78 -3.67 -7.83
CA ASP A 64 28.09 -3.05 -8.07
C ASP A 64 28.53 -2.30 -6.80
N LYS A 65 28.95 -3.04 -5.77
CA LYS A 65 29.91 -2.57 -4.76
C LYS A 65 30.53 -3.72 -3.97
#